data_AF-V6KW41-F1
#
_entry.id   AF-V6KW41-F1
#
_cell.length_a   1.000
_cell.length_b   1.000
_cell.length_c   1.000
_cell.angle_alpha   90.00
_cell.angle_beta   90.00
_cell.angle_gamma   90.00
#
_symmetry.space_group_name_H-M   'P 1'
#
loop_
_entity.id
_entity.type
_entity.pdbx_description
1 polymer ?
#
loop_
_entity_poly.entity_id
_entity_poly.type
_entity_poly.pdbx_seq_one_letter_code
_entity_poly.pdbx_strand_id
1 'polypeptide(L)'
;MPPTCSLPYPPHAGHHHLVRTAAARCRRLTVLVCASSVESVQRERRVAWMREVHPEPHIRLIGVVDDVHVDYSDPDVWDAHMAIFRAAVPEAVDAVFTSEAYGDELGRRFGAAAVTVDLDRTTHPVSGTAVREDRWATGTTSPGLCARL
;
A
#
# COMPACT_ATOMS: atom_id res chain seq x y z
N MET A 1 2.88 -18.24 -11.47
CA MET A 1 3.52 -17.37 -10.47
C MET A 1 2.45 -17.00 -9.46
N PRO A 2 2.64 -17.27 -8.16
CA PRO A 2 1.69 -16.79 -7.16
C PRO A 2 1.77 -15.25 -7.10
N PRO A 3 0.67 -14.55 -6.83
CA PRO A 3 0.64 -13.09 -6.81
C PRO A 3 1.56 -12.57 -5.70
N THR A 4 2.45 -11.63 -6.00
CA THR A 4 3.27 -10.91 -5.00
C THR A 4 2.60 -9.61 -4.61
N CYS A 5 3.00 -9.06 -3.47
CA CYS A 5 2.49 -7.81 -2.93
C CYS A 5 3.05 -6.62 -3.73
N SER A 6 2.28 -6.04 -4.67
CA SER A 6 2.75 -4.88 -5.42
C SER A 6 1.78 -3.72 -5.58
N LEU A 7 2.34 -2.51 -5.49
CA LEU A 7 1.65 -1.29 -5.88
C LEU A 7 1.60 -1.23 -7.42
N PRO A 8 0.42 -1.09 -8.05
CA PRO A 8 0.34 -0.98 -9.50
C PRO A 8 1.05 0.30 -9.99
N TYR A 9 1.63 0.20 -11.18
CA TYR A 9 2.42 1.26 -11.79
C TYR A 9 1.89 1.62 -13.18
N PRO A 10 1.65 2.92 -13.47
CA PRO A 10 1.80 4.06 -12.55
C PRO A 10 0.71 4.10 -11.46
N PRO A 11 0.96 4.79 -10.32
CA PRO A 11 -0.08 5.06 -9.34
C PRO A 11 -1.24 5.82 -9.98
N HIS A 12 -2.46 5.48 -9.58
CA HIS A 12 -3.70 6.00 -10.16
C HIS A 12 -4.56 6.76 -9.13
N ALA A 13 -5.66 7.35 -9.57
CA ALA A 13 -6.53 8.23 -8.76
C ALA A 13 -6.91 7.63 -7.39
N GLY A 14 -7.31 6.35 -7.33
CA GLY A 14 -7.57 5.64 -6.07
C GLY A 14 -6.39 5.66 -5.07
N HIS A 15 -5.16 5.43 -5.52
CA HIS A 15 -3.97 5.51 -4.65
C HIS A 15 -3.76 6.93 -4.11
N HIS A 16 -3.90 7.95 -4.97
CA HIS A 16 -3.79 9.33 -4.52
C HIS A 16 -4.92 9.73 -3.56
N HIS A 17 -6.14 9.20 -3.77
CA HIS A 17 -7.25 9.39 -2.84
C HIS A 17 -6.99 8.76 -1.47
N LEU A 18 -6.50 7.52 -1.43
CA LEU A 18 -6.13 6.85 -0.19
C LEU A 18 -5.07 7.66 0.58
N VAL A 19 -3.99 8.07 -0.09
CA VAL A 19 -2.92 8.86 0.54
C VAL A 19 -3.43 10.20 1.06
N ARG A 20 -4.21 10.95 0.27
CA ARG A 20 -4.78 12.23 0.72
C ARG A 20 -5.74 12.07 1.88
N THR A 21 -6.56 11.02 1.87
CA THR A 21 -7.51 10.72 2.95
C THR A 21 -6.78 10.38 4.24
N ALA A 22 -5.72 9.57 4.16
CA ALA A 22 -4.87 9.24 5.30
C ALA A 22 -4.15 10.50 5.82
N ALA A 23 -3.53 11.28 4.93
CA ALA A 23 -2.77 12.48 5.29
C ALA A 23 -3.64 13.51 6.03
N ALA A 24 -4.87 13.73 5.59
CA ALA A 24 -5.81 14.65 6.25
C ALA A 24 -6.21 14.24 7.69
N ARG A 25 -5.96 12.99 8.08
CA ARG A 25 -6.33 12.43 9.39
C ARG A 25 -5.13 12.17 10.29
N CYS A 26 -3.94 12.54 9.86
CA CYS A 26 -2.69 12.09 10.47
C CYS A 26 -1.70 13.24 10.64
N ARG A 27 -1.06 13.30 11.81
CA ARG A 27 0.03 14.26 12.03
C ARG A 27 1.32 13.84 11.33
N ARG A 28 1.55 12.54 11.14
CA ARG A 28 2.70 12.01 10.39
C ARG A 28 2.34 10.71 9.67
N LEU A 29 2.22 10.74 8.36
CA LEU A 29 1.90 9.58 7.53
C LEU A 29 3.16 8.89 7.01
N THR A 30 3.25 7.56 7.15
CA THR A 30 4.24 6.74 6.45
C THR A 30 3.53 5.90 5.41
N VAL A 31 3.81 6.09 4.12
CA VAL A 31 3.22 5.30 3.02
C VAL A 31 4.25 4.28 2.53
N LEU A 32 3.93 3.00 2.66
CA LEU A 32 4.71 1.93 2.03
C LEU A 32 4.37 1.81 0.54
N VAL A 33 5.41 1.78 -0.28
CA VAL A 33 5.37 1.51 -1.71
C VAL A 33 5.99 0.14 -1.93
N CYS A 34 5.14 -0.89 -1.94
CA CYS A 34 5.58 -2.27 -2.12
C CYS A 34 5.87 -2.56 -3.61
N ALA A 35 6.98 -3.23 -3.86
CA ALA A 35 7.35 -3.78 -5.15
C ALA A 35 7.83 -5.22 -4.95
N SER A 36 7.87 -6.02 -6.02
CA SER A 36 8.53 -7.32 -6.02
C SER A 36 9.70 -7.33 -7.02
N SER A 37 10.66 -8.21 -6.79
CA SER A 37 11.89 -8.33 -7.59
C SER A 37 11.65 -8.69 -9.05
N VAL A 38 10.50 -9.30 -9.37
CA VAL A 38 10.14 -9.70 -10.75
C VAL A 38 9.52 -8.58 -11.58
N GLU A 39 9.30 -7.41 -11.00
CA GLU A 39 8.62 -6.31 -11.67
C GLU A 39 9.58 -5.46 -12.52
N SER A 40 9.11 -4.99 -13.67
CA SER A 40 9.92 -4.24 -14.64
C SER A 40 10.23 -2.81 -14.21
N VAL A 41 9.37 -2.21 -13.37
CA VAL A 41 9.58 -0.86 -12.86
C VAL A 41 10.21 -0.94 -11.47
N GLN A 42 11.41 -0.38 -11.34
CA GLN A 42 12.14 -0.31 -10.08
C GLN A 42 11.35 0.43 -8.99
N ARG A 43 11.45 -0.07 -7.76
CA ARG A 43 10.84 0.49 -6.56
C ARG A 43 11.13 1.99 -6.38
N GLU A 44 12.37 2.41 -6.61
CA GLU A 44 12.83 3.79 -6.48
C GLU A 44 12.04 4.72 -7.40
N ARG A 45 11.73 4.26 -8.61
CA ARG A 45 10.93 5.01 -9.58
C ARG A 45 9.50 5.21 -9.08
N ARG A 46 8.89 4.19 -8.47
CA ARG A 46 7.53 4.28 -7.91
C ARG A 46 7.46 5.23 -6.73
N VAL A 47 8.47 5.17 -5.85
CA VAL A 47 8.59 6.11 -4.73
C VAL A 47 8.75 7.53 -5.26
N ALA A 48 9.54 7.75 -6.31
CA ALA A 48 9.72 9.07 -6.92
C ALA A 48 8.40 9.64 -7.44
N TRP A 49 7.60 8.88 -8.20
CA TRP A 49 6.29 9.32 -8.68
C TRP A 49 5.34 9.71 -7.54
N MET A 50 5.28 8.90 -6.48
CA MET A 50 4.46 9.24 -5.32
C MET A 50 4.95 10.51 -4.63
N ARG A 51 6.26 10.74 -4.60
CA ARG A 51 6.86 11.91 -3.93
C ARG A 51 6.67 13.21 -4.71
N GLU A 52 6.65 13.12 -6.04
CA GLU A 52 6.31 14.25 -6.92
C GLU A 52 4.88 14.74 -6.67
N VAL A 53 3.94 13.82 -6.42
CA VAL A 53 2.52 14.16 -6.21
C VAL A 53 2.18 14.50 -4.77
N HIS A 54 2.85 13.87 -3.80
CA HIS A 54 2.60 14.06 -2.36
C HIS A 54 3.87 14.62 -1.66
N PRO A 55 4.21 15.91 -1.89
CA PRO A 55 5.43 16.53 -1.37
C PRO A 55 5.32 16.96 0.10
N GLU A 56 4.17 16.76 0.74
CA GLU A 56 3.90 17.28 2.07
C GLU A 56 4.90 16.73 3.12
N PRO A 57 5.47 17.60 3.99
CA PRO A 57 6.59 17.21 4.86
C PRO A 57 6.21 16.18 5.93
N HIS A 58 4.92 16.04 6.22
CA HIS A 58 4.40 15.06 7.16
C HIS A 58 4.14 13.69 6.52
N ILE A 59 4.33 13.55 5.20
CA ILE A 59 4.20 12.29 4.45
C ILE A 59 5.60 11.73 4.18
N ARG A 60 5.86 10.53 4.68
CA ARG A 60 7.09 9.76 4.49
C ARG A 60 6.80 8.59 3.56
N LEU A 61 7.37 8.62 2.35
CA LEU A 61 7.30 7.51 1.40
C LEU A 61 8.47 6.55 1.62
N ILE A 62 8.19 5.26 1.76
CA ILE A 62 9.18 4.20 1.92
C ILE A 62 8.92 3.12 0.89
N GLY A 63 9.92 2.84 0.05
CA GLY A 63 9.86 1.67 -0.80
C GLY A 63 10.25 0.41 -0.03
N VAL A 64 9.52 -0.69 -0.25
CA VAL A 64 9.91 -2.02 0.22
C VAL A 64 9.92 -3.02 -0.93
N VAL A 65 10.79 -4.04 -0.85
CA VAL A 65 10.69 -5.23 -1.70
C VAL A 65 10.01 -6.31 -0.89
N ASP A 66 8.96 -6.88 -1.46
CA ASP A 66 8.16 -7.93 -0.88
C ASP A 66 7.92 -9.02 -1.92
N ASP A 67 8.79 -10.02 -1.90
CA ASP A 67 8.72 -11.20 -2.76
C ASP A 67 7.89 -12.34 -2.14
N VAL A 68 7.34 -12.12 -0.95
CA VAL A 68 6.44 -13.08 -0.31
C VAL A 68 5.18 -13.16 -1.16
N HIS A 69 4.74 -14.39 -1.43
CA HIS A 69 3.50 -14.58 -2.15
C HIS A 69 2.32 -14.14 -1.30
N VAL A 70 1.26 -13.65 -1.93
CA VAL A 70 0.04 -13.24 -1.25
C VAL A 70 -0.86 -14.46 -1.08
N ASP A 71 -1.10 -14.82 0.17
CA ASP A 71 -2.15 -15.73 0.60
C ASP A 71 -2.76 -15.21 1.90
N TYR A 72 -3.97 -14.64 1.80
CA TYR A 72 -4.64 -14.04 2.96
C TYR A 72 -5.21 -15.08 3.94
N SER A 73 -5.23 -16.36 3.57
CA SER A 73 -5.71 -17.45 4.42
C SER A 73 -4.60 -18.10 5.25
N ASP A 74 -3.34 -17.85 4.91
CA ASP A 74 -2.18 -18.47 5.55
C ASP A 74 -1.53 -17.53 6.59
N PRO A 75 -1.54 -17.89 7.89
CA PRO A 75 -0.96 -17.06 8.94
C PRO A 75 0.57 -16.90 8.85
N ASP A 76 1.30 -17.88 8.31
CA ASP A 76 2.76 -17.83 8.17
C ASP A 76 3.16 -16.86 7.05
N VAL A 77 2.37 -16.82 5.99
CA VAL A 77 2.51 -15.86 4.88
C VAL A 77 2.31 -14.43 5.39
N TRP A 78 1.28 -14.23 6.21
CA TRP A 78 1.08 -12.95 6.87
C TRP A 78 2.25 -12.57 7.78
N ASP A 79 2.80 -13.51 8.56
CA ASP A 79 3.96 -13.25 9.43
C ASP A 79 5.19 -12.81 8.60
N ALA A 80 5.39 -13.43 7.44
CA ALA A 80 6.46 -13.06 6.52
C ALA A 80 6.28 -11.63 5.96
N HIS A 81 5.08 -11.26 5.50
CA HIS A 81 4.78 -9.87 5.10
C HIS A 81 4.97 -8.88 6.25
N MET A 82 4.48 -9.22 7.45
CA MET A 82 4.58 -8.36 8.63
C MET A 82 6.03 -8.13 9.07
N ALA A 83 6.91 -9.12 8.91
CA ALA A 83 8.34 -8.94 9.17
C ALA A 83 8.95 -7.84 8.29
N ILE A 84 8.60 -7.81 7.00
CA ILE A 84 9.04 -6.79 6.05
C ILE A 84 8.47 -5.42 6.43
N PHE A 85 7.16 -5.34 6.70
CA PHE A 85 6.52 -4.06 7.01
C PHE A 85 7.01 -3.46 8.34
N ARG A 86 7.23 -4.29 9.37
CA ARG A 86 7.79 -3.84 10.66
C ARG A 86 9.25 -3.42 10.55
N ALA A 87 10.03 -4.05 9.67
CA ALA A 87 11.39 -3.59 9.39
C ALA A 87 11.40 -2.20 8.72
N ALA A 88 10.43 -1.93 7.84
CA ALA A 88 10.28 -0.64 7.17
C ALA A 88 9.68 0.45 8.07
N VAL A 89 8.79 0.06 9.00
CA VAL A 89 8.08 0.92 9.93
C VAL A 89 8.32 0.42 11.36
N PRO A 90 9.52 0.66 11.93
CA PRO A 90 9.89 0.16 13.26
C PRO A 90 9.20 0.91 14.40
N GLU A 91 8.63 2.08 14.10
CA GLU A 91 7.80 2.85 15.03
C GLU A 91 6.43 2.21 15.30
N ALA A 92 5.87 2.50 16.48
CA ALA A 92 4.45 2.21 16.76
C ALA A 92 3.52 2.85 15.71
N VAL A 93 2.53 2.07 15.29
CA VAL A 93 1.52 2.39 14.28
C VAL A 93 0.16 2.49 14.99
N ASP A 94 -0.50 3.65 14.90
CA ASP A 94 -1.77 3.90 15.62
C ASP A 94 -2.99 3.47 14.80
N ALA A 95 -2.89 3.60 13.47
CA ALA A 95 -3.94 3.21 12.52
C ALA A 95 -3.33 2.54 11.29
N VAL A 96 -4.15 1.89 10.46
CA VAL A 96 -3.83 1.36 9.12
C VAL A 96 -4.93 1.81 8.17
N PHE A 97 -4.59 2.54 7.09
CA PHE A 97 -5.54 2.90 6.04
C PHE A 97 -5.38 1.98 4.83
N THR A 98 -6.47 1.42 4.34
CA THR A 98 -6.48 0.65 3.09
C THR A 98 -7.83 0.77 2.38
N SER A 99 -7.84 0.52 1.07
CA SER A 99 -9.07 0.37 0.27
C SER A 99 -9.40 -1.09 0.01
N GLU A 100 -8.83 -2.01 0.79
CA GLU A 100 -8.93 -3.44 0.57
C GLU A 100 -9.46 -4.17 1.82
N ALA A 101 -10.16 -5.29 1.62
CA ALA A 101 -10.88 -6.00 2.67
C ALA A 101 -9.98 -6.61 3.78
N TYR A 102 -8.70 -6.84 3.50
CA TYR A 102 -7.76 -7.39 4.50
C TYR A 102 -7.23 -6.33 5.47
N GLY A 103 -7.73 -5.09 5.41
CA GLY A 103 -7.33 -4.00 6.32
C GLY A 103 -7.50 -4.34 7.80
N ASP A 104 -8.56 -5.05 8.14
CA ASP A 104 -8.84 -5.46 9.53
C ASP A 104 -7.74 -6.39 10.07
N GLU A 105 -7.28 -7.34 9.26
CA GLU A 105 -6.20 -8.27 9.61
C GLU A 105 -4.86 -7.54 9.75
N LEU A 106 -4.58 -6.63 8.81
CA LEU A 106 -3.36 -5.81 8.85
C LEU A 106 -3.34 -4.92 10.10
N GLY A 107 -4.46 -4.26 10.43
CA GLY A 107 -4.62 -3.48 11.66
C GLY A 107 -4.40 -4.33 12.91
N ARG A 108 -5.04 -5.50 12.99
CA ARG A 108 -4.85 -6.46 14.10
C ARG A 108 -3.39 -6.83 14.31
N ARG A 109 -2.66 -7.14 13.23
CA ARG A 109 -1.25 -7.54 13.28
C ARG A 109 -0.30 -6.39 13.61
N PHE A 110 -0.67 -5.15 13.31
CA PHE A 110 0.05 -3.98 13.79
C PHE A 110 -0.31 -3.56 15.21
N GLY A 111 -1.42 -4.08 15.78
CA GLY A 111 -1.99 -3.56 17.01
C GLY A 111 -2.59 -2.15 16.82
N ALA A 112 -3.08 -1.87 15.61
CA ALA A 112 -3.51 -0.56 15.15
C ALA A 112 -5.00 -0.56 14.75
N ALA A 113 -5.63 0.61 14.77
CA ALA A 113 -6.99 0.75 14.27
C ALA A 113 -7.04 0.56 12.74
N ALA A 114 -7.87 -0.35 12.24
CA ALA A 114 -8.10 -0.47 10.80
C ALA A 114 -9.08 0.61 10.31
N VAL A 115 -8.71 1.32 9.26
CA VAL A 115 -9.55 2.34 8.61
C VAL A 115 -9.69 2.03 7.14
N THR A 116 -10.88 1.57 6.75
CA THR A 116 -11.21 1.31 5.36
C THR A 116 -11.59 2.61 4.64
N VAL A 117 -11.01 2.82 3.46
CA VAL A 117 -11.23 4.01 2.62
C VAL A 117 -11.77 3.57 1.27
N ASP A 118 -13.01 3.95 0.96
CA ASP A 118 -13.66 3.72 -0.35
C ASP A 118 -13.56 2.26 -0.83
N LEU A 119 -13.97 1.30 0.02
CA LEU A 119 -13.90 -0.14 -0.28
C LEU A 119 -14.64 -0.48 -1.59
N ASP A 120 -15.81 0.12 -1.78
CA ASP A 120 -16.67 -0.09 -2.96
C ASP A 120 -16.17 0.70 -4.19
N ARG A 121 -15.06 1.45 -4.06
CA ARG A 121 -14.45 2.27 -5.12
C ARG A 121 -15.45 3.23 -5.78
N THR A 122 -16.35 3.77 -4.97
CA THR A 122 -17.44 4.66 -5.39
C THR A 122 -16.96 6.07 -5.68
N THR A 123 -15.90 6.52 -5.00
CA THR A 123 -15.35 7.87 -5.15
C THR A 123 -14.38 7.94 -6.32
N HIS A 124 -13.60 6.88 -6.52
CA HIS A 124 -12.78 6.71 -7.72
C HIS A 124 -12.92 5.29 -8.26
N PRO A 125 -13.76 5.04 -9.29
CA PRO A 125 -13.98 3.71 -9.87
C PRO A 125 -12.79 3.23 -10.72
N VAL A 126 -11.59 3.73 -10.41
CA VAL A 126 -10.34 3.33 -11.03
C VAL A 126 -9.66 2.36 -10.08
N SER A 127 -9.82 1.08 -10.37
CA SER A 127 -8.92 0.07 -9.84
C SER A 127 -7.67 -0.01 -10.72
N GLY A 128 -6.59 -0.57 -10.19
CA GLY A 128 -5.46 -0.96 -11.04
C GLY A 128 -5.95 -1.83 -12.21
N THR A 129 -7.06 -2.56 -12.05
CA THR A 129 -7.75 -3.34 -13.09
C THR A 129 -8.36 -2.52 -14.20
N ALA A 130 -8.96 -1.37 -13.89
CA ALA A 130 -9.60 -0.53 -14.90
C ALA A 130 -8.58 0.25 -15.76
N VAL A 131 -7.40 0.57 -15.21
CA VAL A 131 -6.30 1.17 -15.99
C VAL A 131 -5.66 0.13 -16.94
N ARG A 132 -5.79 -1.17 -16.63
CA ARG A 132 -5.17 -2.28 -17.39
C ARG A 132 -5.80 -2.60 -18.74
N GLU A 133 -6.98 -2.07 -19.08
CA GLU A 133 -7.56 -2.26 -20.42
C GLU A 133 -6.91 -1.37 -21.49
N ASP A 134 -6.16 -0.34 -21.10
CA ASP A 134 -5.33 0.46 -22.02
C ASP A 134 -3.83 0.15 -21.82
N ARG A 135 -3.50 -1.11 -22.10
CA ARG A 135 -2.17 -1.63 -22.50
C ARG A 135 -1.08 -1.71 -21.38
N TRP A 136 -0.44 -2.89 -21.33
CA TRP A 136 0.79 -3.32 -20.59
C TRP A 136 0.74 -3.59 -19.06
N ALA A 137 0.65 -4.89 -18.76
CA ALA A 137 1.27 -5.64 -17.65
C ALA A 137 0.47 -5.94 -16.35
N THR A 138 0.68 -7.19 -15.93
CA THR A 138 -0.01 -8.00 -14.92
C THR A 138 0.55 -7.80 -13.51
N GLY A 139 -0.34 -7.60 -12.51
CA GLY A 139 0.00 -7.62 -11.08
C GLY A 139 -1.18 -7.22 -10.20
N THR A 140 -1.41 -7.97 -9.12
CA THR A 140 -2.50 -7.78 -8.14
C THR A 140 -2.07 -6.81 -7.04
N THR A 141 -3.06 -6.05 -6.57
CA THR A 141 -3.06 -4.97 -5.56
C THR A 141 -2.32 -5.27 -4.24
N SER A 142 -1.61 -4.26 -3.73
CA SER A 142 -1.19 -4.10 -2.32
C SER A 142 -1.49 -2.69 -1.82
N PRO A 143 -1.68 -2.48 -0.50
CA PRO A 143 -2.14 -1.20 0.02
C PRO A 143 -0.98 -0.39 0.59
N GLY A 144 -1.29 0.89 0.82
CA GLY A 144 -0.46 1.75 1.65
C GLY A 144 -0.48 1.29 3.11
N LEU A 145 0.64 1.52 3.79
CA LEU A 145 0.71 1.47 5.25
C LEU A 145 0.61 2.89 5.83
N CYS A 146 0.53 3.03 7.16
CA CYS A 146 -0.10 4.18 7.83
C CYS A 146 0.74 4.86 8.93
N ALA A 147 0.25 6.05 9.26
CA ALA A 147 0.70 7.15 10.09
C ALA A 147 0.62 7.02 11.63
N ARG A 148 1.36 7.91 12.29
CA ARG A 148 1.12 8.38 13.67
C ARG A 148 0.15 9.57 13.73
N LEU A 149 -0.69 9.58 14.77
CA LEU A 149 -1.41 10.78 15.22
C LEU A 149 -0.47 11.78 15.96
#